data_AF-A0A5B8A5P8-F1
#
_entry.id   AF-A0A5B8A5P8-F1
#
_cell.length_a   1.000
_cell.length_b   1.000
_cell.length_c   1.000
_cell.angle_alpha   90.00
_cell.angle_beta   90.00
_cell.angle_gamma   90.00
#
_symmetry.space_group_name_H-M   'P 1'
#
loop_
_entity.id
_entity.type
_entity.pdbx_description
1 polymer ?
#
loop_
_entity_poly.entity_id
_entity_poly.type
_entity_poly.pdbx_seq_one_letter_code
_entity_poly.pdbx_strand_id
1 'polypeptide(L)'
;MRTYHFVGLFLGFQCLLAGNGALAQGSETPAAGVPAATTTATPPQLPLPQVSPHAVLTQTIGLTEVGIDYHAPGVKNRPVWGQLVPYEQVWRAGANENTVISFSQPITLNGKAVPAGRYSFYVIPHADKDWEIILNRVTTHWGNEGYDAKDDQLRVAAMPEPAPFHETLLYWFSEVQPTGAHLNLTWEKRTLTLLIETQVHNQVLAGIEKTLSAKPDDWQLLAQAADYLVQNNLQAELALRYINESIKLNDTYANNWIKARLLAAQQDFGTAVVYARKALKLGDKDDASFKAQQPNMRIALTEWQSKAY
;
A
#
# COMPACT_ATOMS: atom_id res chain seq x y z
N MET A 1 -6.12 51.95 -14.59
CA MET A 1 -6.32 53.20 -13.81
C MET A 1 -5.93 52.91 -12.37
N ARG A 2 -5.04 53.74 -11.79
CA ARG A 2 -4.59 53.78 -10.39
C ARG A 2 -3.63 52.70 -9.85
N THR A 3 -2.36 52.99 -10.12
CA THR A 3 -1.23 53.08 -9.17
C THR A 3 -1.60 53.41 -7.72
N TYR A 4 -0.88 52.78 -6.76
CA TYR A 4 -0.56 53.37 -5.45
C TYR A 4 0.89 53.03 -5.07
N HIS A 5 1.69 54.09 -4.89
CA HIS A 5 2.93 54.13 -4.08
C HIS A 5 2.56 54.41 -2.62
N PHE A 6 3.37 53.98 -1.64
CA PHE A 6 4.25 54.85 -0.82
C PHE A 6 4.89 54.08 0.36
N VAL A 7 6.23 54.22 0.49
CA VAL A 7 7.05 54.51 1.70
C VAL A 7 6.99 53.54 2.90
N GLY A 8 8.09 53.11 3.54
CA GLY A 8 9.47 53.57 3.60
C GLY A 8 9.86 53.75 5.08
N LEU A 9 10.98 53.19 5.53
CA LEU A 9 11.65 53.64 6.75
C LEU A 9 13.15 53.32 6.70
N PHE A 10 13.94 54.38 6.56
CA PHE A 10 15.37 54.44 6.81
C PHE A 10 15.58 54.75 8.30
N LEU A 11 16.54 54.08 8.94
CA LEU A 11 17.19 54.56 10.15
C LEU A 11 18.69 54.37 9.95
N GLY A 12 19.37 55.48 9.74
CA GLY A 12 20.83 55.55 9.66
C GLY A 12 21.47 55.59 11.04
N PHE A 13 22.76 55.29 11.08
CA PHE A 13 23.64 55.85 12.09
C PHE A 13 25.00 56.19 11.47
N GLN A 14 25.49 57.36 11.88
CA GLN A 14 26.60 58.10 11.31
C GLN A 14 27.98 57.56 11.68
N CYS A 15 28.91 57.90 10.80
CA CYS A 15 30.36 57.78 10.80
C CYS A 15 31.05 58.73 11.80
N LEU A 16 32.25 58.37 12.29
CA LEU A 16 33.40 59.22 12.70
C LEU A 16 34.48 58.32 13.38
N LEU A 17 35.81 58.46 13.31
CA LEU A 17 36.83 59.18 12.54
C LEU A 17 38.21 58.65 13.07
N ALA A 18 39.30 58.97 12.35
CA ALA A 18 40.75 58.80 12.66
C ALA A 18 41.34 57.39 12.42
N GLY A 19 42.52 57.21 11.80
CA GLY A 19 43.56 58.11 11.34
C GLY A 19 44.89 57.35 11.29
N ASN A 20 45.70 57.59 10.24
CA ASN A 20 47.12 57.26 10.06
C ASN A 20 47.55 55.79 9.79
N GLY A 21 47.75 55.51 8.49
CA GLY A 21 49.07 55.32 7.88
C GLY A 21 50.01 54.20 8.38
N ALA A 22 50.20 53.17 7.54
CA ALA A 22 51.52 52.66 7.16
C ALA A 22 51.38 51.60 6.04
N LEU A 23 52.22 51.73 5.02
CA LEU A 23 52.37 50.81 3.89
C LEU A 23 53.03 49.50 4.32
N ALA A 24 52.50 48.35 3.90
CA ALA A 24 53.31 47.15 3.67
C ALA A 24 52.56 46.18 2.75
N GLN A 25 53.24 45.78 1.66
CA GLN A 25 52.78 44.81 0.68
C GLN A 25 52.59 43.43 1.32
N GLY A 26 51.40 42.84 1.15
CA GLY A 26 51.09 41.46 1.52
C GLY A 26 50.49 40.74 0.33
N SER A 27 51.21 39.75 -0.18
CA SER A 27 50.82 38.82 -1.23
C SER A 27 49.51 38.11 -0.91
N GLU A 28 48.50 38.24 -1.77
CA GLU A 28 47.29 37.42 -1.73
C GLU A 28 47.66 35.97 -2.11
N THR A 29 47.56 35.07 -1.14
CA THR A 29 47.45 33.62 -1.37
C THR A 29 46.14 33.32 -2.10
N PRO A 30 46.14 32.67 -3.29
CA PRO A 30 44.95 32.03 -3.79
C PRO A 30 44.70 30.74 -3.02
N ALA A 31 43.49 30.61 -2.49
CA ALA A 31 42.99 29.46 -1.76
C ALA A 31 43.20 28.15 -2.54
N ALA A 32 43.67 27.12 -1.83
CA ALA A 32 43.81 25.77 -2.35
C ALA A 32 42.45 25.26 -2.87
N GLY A 33 42.40 25.00 -4.18
CA GLY A 33 41.24 24.43 -4.86
C GLY A 33 40.92 23.03 -4.33
N VAL A 34 39.63 22.83 -4.07
CA VAL A 34 39.01 21.54 -3.77
C VAL A 34 39.33 20.53 -4.89
N PRO A 35 39.69 19.27 -4.58
CA PRO A 35 39.89 18.25 -5.61
C PRO A 35 38.56 17.95 -6.30
N ALA A 36 38.56 18.13 -7.63
CA ALA A 36 37.42 17.86 -8.48
C ALA A 36 36.99 16.38 -8.37
N ALA A 37 35.73 16.17 -8.01
CA ALA A 37 35.10 14.86 -8.09
C ALA A 37 35.14 14.38 -9.54
N THR A 38 35.88 13.30 -9.78
CA THR A 38 35.92 12.65 -11.09
C THR A 38 34.60 11.91 -11.28
N THR A 39 33.65 12.54 -11.96
CA THR A 39 32.46 11.87 -12.49
C THR A 39 32.91 10.86 -13.54
N THR A 40 32.84 9.57 -13.22
CA THR A 40 32.98 8.50 -14.20
C THR A 40 31.79 8.58 -15.16
N ALA A 41 31.99 9.22 -16.32
CA ALA A 41 31.02 9.24 -17.39
C ALA A 41 30.88 7.82 -17.98
N THR A 42 29.68 7.24 -17.87
CA THR A 42 29.33 6.00 -18.57
C THR A 42 29.45 6.22 -20.08
N PRO A 43 30.13 5.35 -20.84
CA PRO A 43 30.27 5.52 -22.28
C PRO A 43 28.89 5.54 -22.98
N PRO A 44 28.71 6.39 -24.00
CA PRO A 44 27.44 6.48 -24.71
C PRO A 44 27.15 5.17 -25.45
N GLN A 45 26.04 4.53 -25.11
CA GLN A 45 25.56 3.31 -25.74
C GLN A 45 24.44 3.63 -26.73
N LEU A 46 24.45 3.01 -27.91
CA LEU A 46 23.38 3.14 -28.90
C LEU A 46 22.03 2.72 -28.28
N PRO A 47 20.94 3.51 -28.43
CA PRO A 47 19.63 3.19 -27.87
C PRO A 47 18.94 2.10 -28.71
N LEU A 48 19.41 0.87 -28.58
CA LEU A 48 18.79 -0.31 -29.21
C LEU A 48 17.68 -0.84 -28.31
N PRO A 49 16.56 -1.34 -28.88
CA PRO A 49 15.53 -2.00 -28.09
C PRO A 49 16.12 -3.23 -27.40
N GLN A 50 15.87 -3.35 -26.09
CA GLN A 50 16.34 -4.50 -25.32
C GLN A 50 15.60 -5.77 -25.74
N VAL A 51 16.33 -6.89 -25.75
CA VAL A 51 15.82 -8.23 -26.08
C VAL A 51 14.72 -8.69 -25.13
N SER A 52 14.79 -8.22 -23.88
CA SER A 52 13.81 -8.43 -22.82
C SER A 52 13.46 -7.07 -22.23
N PRO A 53 12.36 -6.44 -22.70
CA PRO A 53 11.97 -5.12 -22.24
C PRO A 53 11.73 -5.09 -20.73
N HIS A 54 12.08 -3.96 -20.10
CA HIS A 54 11.73 -3.63 -18.73
C HIS A 54 10.21 -3.42 -18.59
N ALA A 55 9.64 -3.93 -17.51
CA ALA A 55 8.22 -3.82 -17.19
C ALA A 55 8.03 -3.65 -15.67
N VAL A 56 7.02 -2.86 -15.31
CA VAL A 56 6.64 -2.61 -13.92
C VAL A 56 5.15 -2.83 -13.77
N LEU A 57 4.75 -3.53 -12.70
CA LEU A 57 3.37 -3.76 -12.32
C LEU A 57 3.18 -3.31 -10.87
N THR A 58 2.17 -2.47 -10.63
CA THR A 58 1.80 -2.01 -9.29
C THR A 58 0.31 -2.25 -9.05
N GLN A 59 -0.03 -2.75 -7.87
CA GLN A 59 -1.41 -2.95 -7.43
C GLN A 59 -1.56 -2.62 -5.95
N THR A 60 -2.58 -1.84 -5.61
CA THR A 60 -3.00 -1.64 -4.22
C THR A 60 -4.00 -2.73 -3.84
N ILE A 61 -3.69 -3.48 -2.78
CA ILE A 61 -4.54 -4.51 -2.19
C ILE A 61 -4.86 -4.06 -0.76
N GLY A 62 -6.13 -3.75 -0.48
CA GLY A 62 -6.50 -3.08 0.77
C GLY A 62 -5.82 -1.71 0.88
N LEU A 63 -4.90 -1.56 1.83
CA LEU A 63 -4.04 -0.37 1.98
C LEU A 63 -2.56 -0.67 1.69
N THR A 64 -2.26 -1.86 1.17
CA THR A 64 -0.90 -2.29 0.84
C THR A 64 -0.68 -2.19 -0.67
N GLU A 65 0.21 -1.29 -1.08
CA GLU A 65 0.79 -1.30 -2.43
C GLU A 65 1.78 -2.45 -2.57
N VAL A 66 1.60 -3.24 -3.64
CA VAL A 66 2.49 -4.31 -4.09
C VAL A 66 3.03 -3.95 -5.47
N GLY A 67 4.36 -3.94 -5.62
CA GLY A 67 5.04 -3.61 -6.87
C GLY A 67 5.96 -4.73 -7.33
N ILE A 68 5.98 -5.00 -8.63
CA ILE A 68 6.87 -5.96 -9.31
C ILE A 68 7.62 -5.20 -10.40
N ASP A 69 8.95 -5.23 -10.32
CA ASP A 69 9.89 -4.64 -11.27
C ASP A 69 10.68 -5.79 -11.91
N TYR A 70 10.55 -5.97 -13.23
CA TYR A 70 11.10 -7.13 -13.92
C TYR A 70 11.46 -6.83 -15.37
N HIS A 71 12.22 -7.72 -15.99
CA HIS A 71 12.39 -7.75 -17.44
C HIS A 71 11.72 -8.99 -18.02
N ALA A 72 11.01 -8.81 -19.14
CA ALA A 72 10.14 -9.83 -19.71
C ALA A 72 10.84 -10.62 -20.83
N PRO A 73 11.40 -11.83 -20.56
CA PRO A 73 11.95 -12.68 -21.61
C PRO A 73 10.88 -13.27 -22.53
N GLY A 74 11.27 -13.49 -23.78
CA GLY A 74 10.48 -14.23 -24.78
C GLY A 74 10.91 -15.70 -24.90
N VAL A 75 9.97 -16.60 -25.21
CA VAL A 75 10.23 -18.01 -25.50
C VAL A 75 11.14 -18.16 -26.72
N LYS A 76 10.77 -17.49 -27.83
CA LYS A 76 11.53 -17.45 -29.10
C LYS A 76 11.81 -18.83 -29.69
N ASN A 77 10.80 -19.70 -29.72
CA ASN A 77 10.89 -21.09 -30.21
C ASN A 77 11.94 -21.96 -29.49
N ARG A 78 12.31 -21.63 -28.25
CA ARG A 78 13.24 -22.42 -27.42
C ARG A 78 12.46 -23.15 -26.32
N PRO A 79 12.87 -24.37 -25.94
CA PRO A 79 12.33 -25.00 -24.74
C PRO A 79 12.68 -24.16 -23.51
N VAL A 80 11.65 -23.77 -22.74
CA VAL A 80 11.84 -22.93 -21.55
C VAL A 80 12.26 -23.78 -20.36
N TRP A 81 11.38 -24.66 -19.89
CA TRP A 81 11.59 -25.43 -18.66
C TRP A 81 12.51 -26.62 -18.88
N GLY A 82 13.50 -26.78 -17.99
CA GLY A 82 14.54 -27.80 -18.10
C GLY A 82 15.67 -27.46 -19.09
N GLN A 83 15.57 -26.35 -19.82
CA GLN A 83 16.66 -25.84 -20.67
C GLN A 83 16.99 -24.39 -20.35
N LEU A 84 16.26 -23.42 -20.91
CA LEU A 84 16.50 -22.00 -20.66
C LEU A 84 16.39 -21.65 -19.17
N VAL A 85 15.44 -22.31 -18.49
CA VAL A 85 15.31 -22.32 -17.04
C VAL A 85 15.56 -23.75 -16.56
N PRO A 86 16.79 -24.08 -16.11
CA PRO A 86 17.10 -25.40 -15.60
C PRO A 86 16.28 -25.72 -14.35
N TYR A 87 15.85 -26.97 -14.23
CA TYR A 87 15.25 -27.45 -12.98
C TYR A 87 16.30 -27.53 -11.87
N GLU A 88 15.84 -27.50 -10.62
CA GLU A 88 16.66 -27.57 -9.41
C GLU A 88 17.65 -26.40 -9.24
N GLN A 89 17.52 -25.34 -10.05
CA GLN A 89 18.38 -24.17 -10.00
C GLN A 89 17.60 -22.91 -9.72
N VAL A 90 18.24 -21.97 -9.01
CA VAL A 90 17.68 -20.66 -8.73
C VAL A 90 17.54 -19.87 -10.02
N TRP A 91 16.32 -19.45 -10.32
CA TRP A 91 15.99 -18.57 -11.44
C TRP A 91 15.46 -17.24 -10.92
N ARG A 92 15.95 -16.14 -11.47
CA ARG A 92 15.54 -14.75 -11.15
C ARG A 92 14.12 -14.38 -11.57
N ALA A 93 13.35 -15.34 -12.11
CA ALA A 93 11.97 -15.13 -12.52
C ALA A 93 11.81 -13.93 -13.50
N GLY A 94 12.77 -13.78 -14.41
CA GLY A 94 12.92 -12.61 -15.29
C GLY A 94 14.21 -12.67 -16.12
N ALA A 95 14.58 -11.56 -16.74
CA ALA A 95 15.80 -11.39 -17.51
C ALA A 95 16.67 -10.23 -16.98
N ASN A 96 17.93 -10.13 -17.42
CA ASN A 96 18.88 -9.09 -17.01
C ASN A 96 19.06 -9.02 -15.48
N GLU A 97 18.67 -7.90 -14.87
CA GLU A 97 18.59 -7.70 -13.42
C GLU A 97 17.61 -8.69 -12.74
N ASN A 98 17.79 -8.86 -11.43
CA ASN A 98 16.84 -9.62 -10.61
C ASN A 98 15.44 -8.99 -10.65
N THR A 99 14.40 -9.82 -10.72
CA THR A 99 13.03 -9.35 -10.49
C THR A 99 12.93 -8.88 -9.03
N VAL A 100 12.41 -7.68 -8.81
CA VAL A 100 12.21 -7.11 -7.48
C VAL A 100 10.72 -7.03 -7.18
N ILE A 101 10.32 -7.64 -6.07
CA ILE A 101 8.98 -7.49 -5.50
C ILE A 101 9.04 -6.56 -4.29
N SER A 102 8.01 -5.74 -4.11
CA SER A 102 7.95 -4.74 -3.05
C SER A 102 6.57 -4.72 -2.39
N PHE A 103 6.58 -4.53 -1.07
CA PHE A 103 5.38 -4.41 -0.24
C PHE A 103 5.51 -3.16 0.63
N SER A 104 4.58 -2.23 0.50
CA SER A 104 4.55 -1.00 1.33
C SER A 104 4.16 -1.26 2.79
N GLN A 105 3.52 -2.40 3.07
CA GLN A 105 3.09 -2.84 4.40
C GLN A 105 3.37 -4.34 4.56
N PRO A 106 3.40 -4.86 5.80
CA PRO A 106 3.51 -6.30 6.03
C PRO A 106 2.32 -7.07 5.43
N ILE A 107 2.61 -8.23 4.85
CA ILE A 107 1.62 -9.12 4.22
C ILE A 107 1.84 -10.57 4.65
N THR A 108 0.93 -11.45 4.24
CA THR A 108 1.10 -12.89 4.28
C THR A 108 1.17 -13.40 2.84
N LEU A 109 2.23 -14.13 2.48
CA LEU A 109 2.42 -14.76 1.17
C LEU A 109 2.32 -16.28 1.33
N ASN A 110 1.34 -16.91 0.67
CA ASN A 110 1.05 -18.35 0.80
C ASN A 110 1.03 -18.82 2.27
N GLY A 111 0.36 -18.08 3.15
CA GLY A 111 0.25 -18.39 4.59
C GLY A 111 1.50 -18.07 5.44
N LYS A 112 2.54 -17.44 4.88
CA LYS A 112 3.74 -17.02 5.62
C LYS A 112 3.85 -15.50 5.72
N ALA A 113 4.10 -15.00 6.92
CA ALA A 113 4.26 -13.56 7.15
C ALA A 113 5.53 -13.01 6.46
N VAL A 114 5.38 -11.87 5.79
CA VAL A 114 6.45 -11.14 5.11
C VAL A 114 6.43 -9.68 5.59
N PRO A 115 7.54 -9.17 6.15
CA PRO A 115 7.64 -7.76 6.51
C PRO A 115 7.53 -6.83 5.29
N ALA A 116 7.08 -5.60 5.51
CA ALA A 116 7.18 -4.55 4.49
C ALA A 116 8.64 -4.40 4.02
N GLY A 117 8.84 -4.16 2.73
CA GLY A 117 10.18 -4.05 2.17
C GLY A 117 10.24 -4.37 0.69
N ARG A 118 11.47 -4.42 0.18
CA ARG A 118 11.80 -4.83 -1.19
C ARG A 118 12.62 -6.11 -1.12
N TYR A 119 12.32 -7.05 -2.00
CA TYR A 119 12.97 -8.35 -2.03
C TYR A 119 13.26 -8.75 -3.47
N SER A 120 14.40 -9.42 -3.68
CA SER A 120 14.59 -10.18 -4.91
C SER A 120 13.63 -11.35 -4.94
N PHE A 121 12.97 -11.53 -6.08
CA PHE A 121 12.05 -12.62 -6.32
C PHE A 121 12.75 -13.71 -7.15
N TYR A 122 12.96 -14.86 -6.51
CA TYR A 122 13.55 -16.03 -7.15
C TYR A 122 12.57 -17.20 -7.13
N VAL A 123 12.75 -18.10 -8.09
CA VAL A 123 11.99 -19.35 -8.25
C VAL A 123 13.00 -20.48 -8.44
N ILE A 124 12.85 -21.58 -7.73
CA ILE A 124 13.49 -22.85 -8.07
C ILE A 124 12.42 -23.75 -8.67
N PRO A 125 12.44 -23.96 -10.00
CA PRO A 125 11.50 -24.86 -10.63
C PRO A 125 11.96 -26.30 -10.42
N HIS A 126 10.97 -27.17 -10.23
CA HIS A 126 11.15 -28.60 -10.09
C HIS A 126 10.38 -29.33 -11.21
N ALA A 127 10.88 -30.50 -11.60
CA ALA A 127 10.23 -31.32 -12.62
C ALA A 127 9.00 -32.07 -12.07
N ASP A 128 9.15 -32.63 -10.85
CA ASP A 128 8.23 -33.64 -10.31
C ASP A 128 7.59 -33.23 -8.97
N LYS A 129 7.79 -31.98 -8.51
CA LYS A 129 7.21 -31.44 -7.27
C LYS A 129 6.92 -29.93 -7.40
N ASP A 130 6.30 -29.37 -6.37
CA ASP A 130 6.04 -27.94 -6.26
C ASP A 130 7.32 -27.12 -6.41
N TRP A 131 7.20 -25.95 -7.03
CA TRP A 131 8.29 -25.00 -7.18
C TRP A 131 8.54 -24.27 -5.86
N GLU A 132 9.77 -23.82 -5.64
CA GLU A 132 10.12 -23.04 -4.45
C GLU A 132 10.22 -21.56 -4.84
N ILE A 133 9.35 -20.74 -4.25
CA ILE A 133 9.44 -19.29 -4.31
C ILE A 133 10.32 -18.79 -3.19
N ILE A 134 11.19 -17.85 -3.52
CA ILE A 134 12.13 -17.26 -2.59
C ILE A 134 12.00 -15.73 -2.66
N LEU A 135 11.86 -15.12 -1.49
CA LEU A 135 12.11 -13.71 -1.29
C LEU A 135 13.47 -13.55 -0.63
N ASN A 136 14.40 -12.85 -1.27
CA ASN A 136 15.75 -12.63 -0.76
C ASN A 136 15.99 -11.15 -0.45
N ARG A 137 16.67 -10.86 0.67
CA ARG A 137 16.86 -9.49 1.19
C ARG A 137 17.83 -8.64 0.36
N VAL A 138 18.69 -9.24 -0.46
CA VAL A 138 19.63 -8.51 -1.31
C VAL A 138 18.98 -8.24 -2.67
N THR A 139 18.74 -6.96 -2.99
CA THR A 139 17.97 -6.55 -4.18
C THR A 139 18.80 -6.05 -5.35
N THR A 140 20.13 -6.12 -5.27
CA THR A 140 21.05 -5.49 -6.23
C THR A 140 21.79 -6.49 -7.11
N HIS A 141 21.32 -7.73 -7.19
CA HIS A 141 21.98 -8.78 -7.95
C HIS A 141 21.78 -8.62 -9.46
N TRP A 142 22.85 -8.86 -10.23
CA TRP A 142 22.71 -9.08 -11.66
C TRP A 142 22.19 -10.51 -11.90
N GLY A 143 20.87 -10.65 -11.96
CA GLY A 143 20.20 -11.93 -12.03
C GLY A 143 20.30 -12.75 -10.74
N ASN A 144 20.88 -13.95 -10.80
CA ASN A 144 21.09 -14.83 -9.64
C ASN A 144 22.57 -14.92 -9.21
N GLU A 145 23.46 -14.14 -9.81
CA GLU A 145 24.87 -14.08 -9.40
C GLU A 145 25.00 -13.47 -8.00
N GLY A 146 25.67 -14.20 -7.11
CA GLY A 146 25.83 -13.81 -5.71
C GLY A 146 24.66 -14.17 -4.80
N TYR A 147 23.68 -14.96 -5.29
CA TYR A 147 22.64 -15.51 -4.44
C TYR A 147 23.23 -16.35 -3.29
N ASP A 148 22.86 -16.03 -2.05
CA ASP A 148 23.12 -16.83 -0.84
C ASP A 148 21.79 -17.11 -0.13
N ALA A 149 21.52 -18.38 0.16
CA ALA A 149 20.31 -18.81 0.87
C ALA A 149 20.21 -18.25 2.29
N LYS A 150 21.33 -17.80 2.89
CA LYS A 150 21.31 -17.10 4.19
C LYS A 150 20.56 -15.77 4.13
N ASP A 151 20.48 -15.17 2.95
CA ASP A 151 19.78 -13.90 2.72
C ASP A 151 18.30 -14.08 2.40
N ASP A 152 17.81 -15.32 2.35
CA ASP A 152 16.39 -15.61 2.15
C ASP A 152 15.58 -15.06 3.34
N GLN A 153 14.61 -14.21 3.04
CA GLN A 153 13.55 -13.76 3.94
C GLN A 153 12.45 -14.81 4.05
N LEU A 154 12.13 -15.44 2.93
CA LEU A 154 11.05 -16.40 2.82
C LEU A 154 11.38 -17.43 1.75
N ARG A 155 11.01 -18.68 2.02
CA ARG A 155 10.94 -19.76 1.03
C ARG A 155 9.62 -20.49 1.20
N VAL A 156 8.82 -20.56 0.13
CA VAL A 156 7.49 -21.20 0.14
C VAL A 156 7.29 -22.05 -1.10
N ALA A 157 6.58 -23.16 -0.94
CA ALA A 157 6.15 -23.97 -2.07
C ALA A 157 5.01 -23.28 -2.82
N ALA A 158 5.01 -23.41 -4.14
CA ALA A 158 3.93 -23.02 -5.02
C ALA A 158 3.83 -24.01 -6.18
N MET A 159 2.63 -24.51 -6.44
CA MET A 159 2.39 -25.49 -7.49
C MET A 159 2.22 -24.77 -8.84
N PRO A 160 3.04 -25.06 -9.86
CA PRO A 160 2.82 -24.52 -11.19
C PRO A 160 1.63 -25.20 -11.86
N GLU A 161 0.75 -24.43 -12.47
CA GLU A 161 -0.44 -24.89 -13.16
C GLU A 161 -0.28 -24.78 -14.68
N PRO A 162 -0.91 -25.68 -15.48
CA PRO A 162 -0.98 -25.52 -16.92
C PRO A 162 -1.67 -24.21 -17.32
N ALA A 163 -1.13 -23.53 -18.32
CA ALA A 163 -1.67 -22.28 -18.84
C ALA A 163 -1.68 -22.26 -20.38
N PRO A 164 -2.53 -21.43 -21.02
CA PRO A 164 -2.39 -21.11 -22.43
C PRO A 164 -0.98 -20.59 -22.76
N PHE A 165 -0.55 -20.78 -24.01
CA PHE A 165 0.79 -20.38 -24.43
C PHE A 165 0.98 -18.85 -24.34
N HIS A 166 1.99 -18.40 -23.60
CA HIS A 166 2.45 -17.02 -23.52
C HIS A 166 3.89 -16.88 -24.01
N GLU A 167 4.07 -16.14 -25.11
CA GLU A 167 5.39 -15.88 -25.70
C GLU A 167 6.29 -15.07 -24.75
N THR A 168 5.73 -14.09 -24.05
CA THR A 168 6.46 -13.18 -23.17
C THR A 168 6.08 -13.45 -21.72
N LEU A 169 7.07 -13.50 -20.83
CA LEU A 169 6.84 -13.64 -19.39
C LEU A 169 5.99 -12.45 -18.87
N LEU A 170 4.94 -12.77 -18.14
CA LEU A 170 3.94 -11.81 -17.67
C LEU A 170 3.69 -11.99 -16.18
N TYR A 171 3.73 -10.87 -15.44
CA TYR A 171 3.15 -10.79 -14.10
C TYR A 171 1.79 -10.11 -14.17
N TRP A 172 0.83 -10.57 -13.35
CA TRP A 172 -0.50 -9.98 -13.29
C TRP A 172 -1.22 -10.36 -11.99
N PHE A 173 -2.20 -9.53 -11.59
CA PHE A 173 -3.04 -9.80 -10.42
C PHE A 173 -4.41 -10.35 -10.81
N SER A 174 -4.90 -11.32 -10.05
CA SER A 174 -6.26 -11.85 -10.16
C SER A 174 -6.98 -11.83 -8.81
N GLU A 175 -8.32 -11.87 -8.87
CA GLU A 175 -9.20 -11.96 -7.69
C GLU A 175 -8.92 -10.90 -6.62
N VAL A 176 -8.63 -9.67 -7.06
CA VAL A 176 -8.29 -8.56 -6.16
C VAL A 176 -9.50 -8.23 -5.27
N GLN A 177 -9.29 -8.39 -3.98
CA GLN A 177 -10.25 -8.11 -2.92
C GLN A 177 -9.64 -7.14 -1.89
N PRO A 178 -10.45 -6.52 -1.01
CA PRO A 178 -9.92 -5.62 0.01
C PRO A 178 -8.90 -6.27 0.96
N THR A 179 -8.97 -7.59 1.15
CA THR A 179 -8.12 -8.34 2.08
C THR A 179 -6.97 -9.07 1.41
N GLY A 180 -6.98 -9.26 0.08
CA GLY A 180 -5.98 -10.08 -0.59
C GLY A 180 -6.14 -10.11 -2.11
N ALA A 181 -5.18 -10.71 -2.79
CA ALA A 181 -5.22 -10.99 -4.22
C ALA A 181 -4.27 -12.14 -4.56
N HIS A 182 -4.39 -12.66 -5.77
CA HIS A 182 -3.42 -13.60 -6.33
C HIS A 182 -2.43 -12.85 -7.22
N LEU A 183 -1.12 -13.02 -6.96
CA LEU A 183 -0.05 -12.64 -7.87
C LEU A 183 0.30 -13.83 -8.77
N ASN A 184 0.22 -13.63 -10.07
CA ASN A 184 0.45 -14.67 -11.06
C ASN A 184 1.70 -14.36 -11.87
N LEU A 185 2.53 -15.37 -12.08
CA LEU A 185 3.63 -15.37 -13.03
C LEU A 185 3.28 -16.37 -14.13
N THR A 186 3.09 -15.90 -15.36
CA THR A 186 2.77 -16.75 -16.51
C THR A 186 3.87 -16.67 -17.57
N TRP A 187 4.37 -17.82 -18.02
CA TRP A 187 5.29 -17.89 -19.15
C TRP A 187 5.25 -19.24 -19.85
N GLU A 188 5.33 -19.22 -21.18
CA GLU A 188 5.15 -20.40 -22.02
C GLU A 188 3.83 -21.09 -21.68
N LYS A 189 3.80 -22.33 -21.17
CA LYS A 189 2.55 -23.05 -20.85
C LYS A 189 2.33 -23.26 -19.35
N ARG A 190 2.94 -22.43 -18.50
CA ARG A 190 2.82 -22.54 -17.05
C ARG A 190 2.46 -21.20 -16.42
N THR A 191 1.61 -21.27 -15.40
CA THR A 191 1.35 -20.17 -14.47
C THR A 191 1.70 -20.61 -13.06
N LEU A 192 2.34 -19.73 -12.30
CA LEU A 192 2.58 -19.89 -10.88
C LEU A 192 1.79 -18.83 -10.13
N THR A 193 0.98 -19.27 -9.16
CA THR A 193 0.04 -18.40 -8.44
C THR A 193 0.44 -18.30 -6.97
N LEU A 194 0.52 -17.06 -6.47
CA LEU A 194 0.85 -16.76 -5.08
C LEU A 194 -0.29 -15.96 -4.45
N LEU A 195 -0.84 -16.47 -3.35
CA LEU A 195 -1.83 -15.78 -2.56
C LEU A 195 -1.15 -14.73 -1.68
N ILE A 196 -1.51 -13.47 -1.88
CA ILE A 196 -1.14 -12.34 -1.03
C ILE A 196 -2.34 -11.98 -0.18
N GLU A 197 -2.19 -12.05 1.13
CA GLU A 197 -3.18 -11.56 2.09
C GLU A 197 -2.60 -10.36 2.84
N THR A 198 -3.45 -9.38 3.08
CA THR A 198 -3.08 -8.13 3.75
C THR A 198 -3.74 -8.07 5.12
N GLN A 199 -3.10 -7.33 6.03
CA GLN A 199 -3.63 -7.10 7.38
C GLN A 199 -4.50 -5.84 7.40
N VAL A 200 -5.39 -5.67 6.41
CA VAL A 200 -6.14 -4.42 6.18
C VAL A 200 -6.91 -3.94 7.41
N HIS A 201 -7.54 -4.86 8.16
CA HIS A 201 -8.29 -4.51 9.35
C HIS A 201 -7.38 -4.00 10.48
N ASN A 202 -6.21 -4.61 10.67
CA ASN A 202 -5.24 -4.14 11.66
C ASN A 202 -4.68 -2.76 11.28
N GLN A 203 -4.46 -2.53 9.98
CA GLN A 203 -4.02 -1.23 9.47
C GLN A 203 -5.08 -0.15 9.67
N VAL A 204 -6.35 -0.46 9.39
CA VAL A 204 -7.46 0.48 9.63
C VAL A 204 -7.62 0.75 11.12
N LEU A 205 -7.52 -0.25 11.99
CA LEU A 205 -7.57 -0.07 13.44
C LEU A 205 -6.47 0.87 13.95
N ALA A 206 -5.23 0.67 13.52
CA ALA A 206 -4.12 1.57 13.86
C ALA A 206 -4.34 2.99 13.30
N GLY A 207 -4.91 3.10 12.10
CA GLY A 207 -5.29 4.37 11.50
C GLY A 207 -6.40 5.10 12.27
N ILE A 208 -7.42 4.37 12.72
CA ILE A 208 -8.51 4.87 13.57
C ILE A 208 -7.93 5.40 14.88
N GLU A 209 -7.11 4.61 15.58
CA GLU A 209 -6.49 5.01 16.84
C GLU A 209 -5.67 6.30 16.69
N LYS A 210 -4.81 6.36 15.68
CA LYS A 210 -4.00 7.55 15.38
C LYS A 210 -4.87 8.77 15.08
N THR A 211 -5.92 8.59 14.29
CA THR A 211 -6.82 9.68 13.87
C THR A 211 -7.63 10.23 15.04
N LEU A 212 -8.23 9.35 15.84
CA LEU A 212 -9.03 9.74 17.00
C LEU A 212 -8.17 10.28 18.14
N SER A 213 -6.92 9.84 18.28
CA SER A 213 -5.98 10.46 19.22
C SER A 213 -5.66 11.90 18.85
N ALA A 214 -5.61 12.22 17.55
CA ALA A 214 -5.38 13.58 17.07
C ALA A 214 -6.64 14.47 17.10
N LYS A 215 -7.83 13.86 16.98
CA LYS A 215 -9.13 14.55 16.95
C LYS A 215 -10.17 13.80 17.79
N PRO A 216 -10.04 13.81 19.13
CA PRO A 216 -10.87 12.98 20.00
C PRO A 216 -12.35 13.39 20.01
N ASP A 217 -12.65 14.67 19.78
CA ASP A 217 -14.01 15.23 19.85
C ASP A 217 -14.66 15.42 18.46
N ASP A 218 -14.10 14.80 17.41
CA ASP A 218 -14.71 14.82 16.08
C ASP A 218 -15.76 13.71 15.96
N TRP A 219 -17.02 14.10 16.13
CA TRP A 219 -18.15 13.17 16.12
C TRP A 219 -18.25 12.38 14.80
N GLN A 220 -17.85 12.97 13.66
CA GLN A 220 -17.92 12.30 12.36
C GLN A 220 -16.86 11.20 12.26
N LEU A 221 -15.65 11.46 12.74
CA LEU A 221 -14.58 10.45 12.76
C LEU A 221 -14.91 9.31 13.72
N LEU A 222 -15.50 9.60 14.88
CA LEU A 222 -16.01 8.58 15.80
C LEU A 222 -17.11 7.72 15.17
N ALA A 223 -18.06 8.34 14.45
CA ALA A 223 -19.12 7.62 13.75
C ALA A 223 -18.56 6.74 12.62
N GLN A 224 -17.62 7.25 11.82
CA GLN A 224 -16.97 6.51 10.74
C GLN A 224 -16.17 5.31 11.27
N ALA A 225 -15.42 5.51 12.36
CA ALA A 225 -14.70 4.43 13.04
C ALA A 225 -15.66 3.34 13.52
N ALA A 226 -16.74 3.73 14.20
CA ALA A 226 -17.76 2.77 14.66
C ALA A 226 -18.43 2.03 13.49
N ASP A 227 -18.80 2.72 12.42
CA ASP A 227 -19.45 2.09 11.27
C ASP A 227 -18.53 1.09 10.57
N TYR A 228 -17.24 1.42 10.40
CA TYR A 228 -16.26 0.46 9.86
C TYR A 228 -16.19 -0.82 10.71
N LEU A 229 -16.12 -0.67 12.03
CA LEU A 229 -16.08 -1.80 12.96
C LEU A 229 -17.36 -2.64 12.87
N VAL A 230 -18.53 -2.00 12.81
CA VAL A 230 -19.84 -2.68 12.67
C VAL A 230 -19.95 -3.41 11.34
N GLN A 231 -19.58 -2.77 10.23
CA GLN A 231 -19.66 -3.37 8.88
C GLN A 231 -18.81 -4.62 8.74
N ASN A 232 -17.65 -4.66 9.40
CA ASN A 232 -16.70 -5.78 9.32
C ASN A 232 -16.82 -6.75 10.50
N ASN A 233 -17.81 -6.57 11.39
CA ASN A 233 -18.01 -7.37 12.60
C ASN A 233 -16.74 -7.44 13.50
N LEU A 234 -16.08 -6.30 13.68
CA LEU A 234 -14.84 -6.15 14.43
C LEU A 234 -15.08 -5.42 15.74
N GLN A 235 -14.43 -5.87 16.82
CA GLN A 235 -14.33 -5.16 18.10
C GLN A 235 -15.64 -4.47 18.56
N ALA A 236 -16.72 -5.24 18.73
CA ALA A 236 -18.05 -4.71 19.03
C ALA A 236 -18.08 -3.74 20.24
N GLU A 237 -17.31 -4.04 21.29
CA GLU A 237 -17.17 -3.17 22.46
C GLU A 237 -16.53 -1.82 22.12
N LEU A 238 -15.50 -1.81 21.26
CA LEU A 238 -14.86 -0.58 20.80
C LEU A 238 -15.80 0.23 19.91
N ALA A 239 -16.53 -0.45 19.01
CA ALA A 239 -17.55 0.17 18.18
C ALA A 239 -18.64 0.84 19.04
N LEU A 240 -19.07 0.16 20.11
CA LEU A 240 -20.06 0.68 21.06
C LEU A 240 -19.55 1.94 21.78
N ARG A 241 -18.27 1.94 22.19
CA ARG A 241 -17.64 3.13 22.79
C ARG A 241 -17.63 4.30 21.82
N TYR A 242 -17.10 4.11 20.61
CA TYR A 242 -17.01 5.19 19.62
C TYR A 242 -18.38 5.74 19.23
N ILE A 243 -19.38 4.87 19.01
CA ILE A 243 -20.70 5.36 18.62
C ILE A 243 -21.42 6.08 19.76
N ASN A 244 -21.22 5.65 21.01
CA ASN A 244 -21.79 6.35 22.17
C ASN A 244 -21.17 7.75 22.33
N GLU A 245 -19.85 7.89 22.19
CA GLU A 245 -19.19 9.20 22.23
C GLU A 245 -19.64 10.09 21.07
N SER A 246 -19.74 9.55 19.85
CA SER A 246 -20.26 10.29 18.70
C SER A 246 -21.68 10.82 18.94
N ILE A 247 -22.59 9.99 19.47
CA ILE A 247 -23.97 10.40 19.80
C ILE A 247 -24.00 11.50 20.87
N LYS A 248 -23.12 11.44 21.87
CA LYS A 248 -23.03 12.47 22.92
C LYS A 248 -22.63 13.83 22.34
N LEU A 249 -21.71 13.83 21.38
CA LEU A 249 -21.23 15.05 20.72
C LEU A 249 -22.24 15.59 19.72
N ASN A 250 -22.85 14.71 18.91
CA ASN A 250 -23.89 15.07 17.97
C ASN A 250 -24.87 13.91 17.72
N ASP A 251 -26.14 14.13 18.00
CA ASP A 251 -27.18 13.10 17.91
C ASP A 251 -27.84 13.08 16.52
N THR A 252 -27.26 12.33 15.59
CA THR A 252 -27.70 12.29 14.18
C THR A 252 -28.42 11.00 13.81
N TYR A 253 -29.16 11.00 12.70
CA TYR A 253 -29.80 9.78 12.19
C TYR A 253 -28.77 8.68 11.91
N ALA A 254 -27.62 9.03 11.31
CA ALA A 254 -26.56 8.10 10.96
C ALA A 254 -25.96 7.44 12.20
N ASN A 255 -25.70 8.23 13.25
CA ASN A 255 -25.13 7.71 14.49
C ASN A 255 -26.06 6.68 15.17
N ASN A 256 -27.35 7.01 15.24
CA ASN A 256 -28.35 6.10 15.80
C ASN A 256 -28.54 4.86 14.92
N TRP A 257 -28.40 4.99 13.60
CA TRP A 257 -28.49 3.85 12.68
C TRP A 257 -27.31 2.88 12.85
N ILE A 258 -26.09 3.39 12.96
CA ILE A 258 -24.88 2.58 13.24
C ILE A 258 -25.05 1.84 14.57
N LYS A 259 -25.49 2.53 15.63
CA LYS A 259 -25.73 1.90 16.93
C LYS A 259 -26.81 0.82 16.87
N ALA A 260 -27.90 1.05 16.12
CA ALA A 260 -28.94 0.05 15.94
C ALA A 260 -28.41 -1.21 15.25
N ARG A 261 -27.59 -1.06 14.19
CA ARG A 261 -26.95 -2.18 13.50
C ARG A 261 -25.99 -2.96 14.39
N LEU A 262 -25.21 -2.26 15.22
CA LEU A 262 -24.32 -2.88 16.20
C LEU A 262 -25.10 -3.76 17.18
N LEU A 263 -26.15 -3.21 17.79
CA LEU A 263 -26.97 -3.93 18.76
C LEU A 263 -27.70 -5.12 18.12
N ALA A 264 -28.20 -4.97 16.89
CA ALA A 264 -28.80 -6.06 16.15
C ALA A 264 -27.79 -7.19 15.84
N ALA A 265 -26.55 -6.85 15.52
CA ALA A 265 -25.48 -7.84 15.33
C ALA A 265 -25.16 -8.60 16.63
N GLN A 266 -25.35 -7.96 17.79
CA GLN A 266 -25.26 -8.57 19.12
C GLN A 266 -26.56 -9.29 19.55
N GLN A 267 -27.54 -9.41 18.66
CA GLN A 267 -28.86 -10.00 18.91
C GLN A 267 -29.71 -9.25 19.97
N ASP A 268 -29.30 -8.03 20.38
CA ASP A 268 -30.13 -7.14 21.19
C ASP A 268 -31.13 -6.39 20.29
N PHE A 269 -32.09 -7.14 19.76
CA PHE A 269 -33.10 -6.61 18.84
C PHE A 269 -34.03 -5.60 19.51
N GLY A 270 -34.29 -5.76 20.82
CA GLY A 270 -35.13 -4.83 21.59
C GLY A 270 -34.54 -3.42 21.60
N THR A 271 -33.26 -3.30 21.98
CA THR A 271 -32.58 -2.00 21.99
C THR A 271 -32.25 -1.52 20.58
N ALA A 272 -31.93 -2.42 19.64
CA ALA A 272 -31.72 -2.08 18.23
C ALA A 272 -32.95 -1.38 17.62
N VAL A 273 -34.16 -1.89 17.87
CA VAL A 273 -35.42 -1.29 17.41
C VAL A 273 -35.61 0.13 17.94
N VAL A 274 -35.24 0.40 19.20
CA VAL A 274 -35.31 1.75 19.79
C VAL A 274 -34.45 2.74 19.01
N TYR A 275 -33.17 2.39 18.78
CA TYR A 275 -32.24 3.26 18.06
C TYR A 275 -32.58 3.36 16.56
N ALA A 276 -33.07 2.29 15.94
CA ALA A 276 -33.52 2.29 14.55
C ALA A 276 -34.70 3.24 14.31
N ARG A 277 -35.70 3.23 15.21
CA ARG A 277 -36.82 4.17 15.17
C ARG A 277 -36.36 5.60 15.36
N LYS A 278 -35.42 5.83 16.29
CA LYS A 278 -34.84 7.15 16.50
C LYS A 278 -34.10 7.65 15.26
N ALA A 279 -33.32 6.80 14.60
CA ALA A 279 -32.66 7.13 13.34
C ALA A 279 -33.67 7.55 12.27
N LEU A 280 -34.73 6.75 12.03
CA LEU A 280 -35.78 7.10 11.06
C LEU A 280 -36.52 8.40 11.39
N LYS A 281 -36.62 8.78 12.67
CA LYS A 281 -37.24 10.04 13.11
C LYS A 281 -36.34 11.24 12.88
N LEU A 282 -35.03 11.08 13.07
CA LEU A 282 -34.04 12.16 12.92
C LEU A 282 -33.63 12.42 11.47
N GLY A 283 -33.86 11.47 10.56
CA GLY A 283 -33.48 11.62 9.17
C GLY A 283 -34.25 12.73 8.45
N ASP A 284 -33.51 13.62 7.78
CA ASP A 284 -34.10 14.65 6.94
C ASP A 284 -34.62 14.02 5.65
N LYS A 285 -35.91 14.21 5.37
CA LYS A 285 -36.54 13.68 4.15
C LYS A 285 -36.01 14.34 2.90
N ASP A 286 -35.39 15.51 2.99
CA ASP A 286 -34.81 16.20 1.84
C ASP A 286 -33.35 15.82 1.59
N ASP A 287 -32.70 15.16 2.56
CA ASP A 287 -31.37 14.59 2.40
C ASP A 287 -31.37 13.35 1.48
N ALA A 288 -30.56 13.41 0.42
CA ALA A 288 -30.49 12.36 -0.58
C ALA A 288 -29.91 11.05 -0.02
N SER A 289 -28.92 11.15 0.88
CA SER A 289 -28.28 9.99 1.51
C SER A 289 -29.25 9.24 2.42
N PHE A 290 -30.02 9.95 3.24
CA PHE A 290 -31.09 9.38 4.05
C PHE A 290 -32.19 8.76 3.19
N LYS A 291 -32.69 9.46 2.17
CA LYS A 291 -33.70 8.94 1.23
C LYS A 291 -33.28 7.60 0.62
N ALA A 292 -32.01 7.47 0.21
CA ALA A 292 -31.47 6.25 -0.37
C ALA A 292 -31.42 5.07 0.64
N GLN A 293 -31.11 5.36 1.91
CA GLN A 293 -31.00 4.33 2.95
C GLN A 293 -32.35 3.97 3.60
N GLN A 294 -33.31 4.90 3.60
CA GLN A 294 -34.56 4.78 4.34
C GLN A 294 -35.35 3.48 4.04
N PRO A 295 -35.47 2.99 2.80
CA PRO A 295 -36.15 1.72 2.53
C PRO A 295 -35.50 0.54 3.25
N ASN A 296 -34.17 0.42 3.16
CA ASN A 296 -33.41 -0.64 3.81
C ASN A 296 -33.50 -0.54 5.33
N MET A 297 -33.48 0.68 5.88
CA MET A 297 -33.68 0.90 7.31
C MET A 297 -35.05 0.40 7.79
N ARG A 298 -36.12 0.60 7.01
CA ARG A 298 -37.48 0.14 7.34
C ARG A 298 -37.61 -1.38 7.26
N ILE A 299 -36.97 -2.00 6.27
CA ILE A 299 -36.93 -3.47 6.14
C ILE A 299 -36.24 -4.08 7.36
N ALA A 300 -35.03 -3.62 7.67
CA ALA A 300 -34.26 -4.08 8.82
C ALA A 300 -35.01 -3.83 10.14
N LEU A 301 -35.66 -2.66 10.30
CA LEU A 301 -36.49 -2.39 11.47
C LEU A 301 -37.63 -3.42 11.62
N THR A 302 -38.32 -3.75 10.52
CA THR A 302 -39.41 -4.74 10.53
C THR A 302 -38.90 -6.12 10.92
N GLU A 303 -37.75 -6.51 10.36
CA GLU A 303 -37.08 -7.77 10.70
C GLU A 303 -36.70 -7.82 12.19
N TRP A 304 -36.04 -6.78 12.70
CA TRP A 304 -35.62 -6.72 14.10
C TRP A 304 -36.83 -6.68 15.05
N GLN A 305 -37.94 -6.05 14.67
CA GLN A 305 -39.18 -6.09 15.45
C GLN A 305 -39.72 -7.51 15.58
N SER A 306 -39.72 -8.30 14.50
CA SER A 306 -40.19 -9.70 14.54
C SER A 306 -39.29 -10.64 15.35
N LYS A 307 -38.04 -10.25 15.59
CA LYS A 307 -37.10 -11.01 16.43
C LYS A 307 -37.11 -10.57 17.89
N ALA A 308 -37.59 -9.35 18.17
CA ALA A 308 -37.66 -8.79 19.52
C ALA A 308 -38.95 -9.16 20.26
N TYR A 309 -40.05 -9.44 19.52
CA TYR A 309 -41.38 -9.72 20.04
C TYR A 309 -41.98 -10.94 19.33
#